data_AF-A0A318XLQ6-F1
#
_entry.id   AF-A0A318XLQ6-F1
#
_cell.length_a   1.000
_cell.length_b   1.000
_cell.length_c   1.000
_cell.angle_alpha   90.00
_cell.angle_beta   90.00
_cell.angle_gamma   90.00
#
_symmetry.space_group_name_H-M   'P 1'
#
loop_
_entity.id
_entity.type
_entity.pdbx_description
1 polymer ?
#
loop_
_entity_poly.entity_id
_entity_poly.type
_entity_poly.pdbx_seq_one_letter_code
_entity_poly.pdbx_strand_id
1 'polypeptide(L)'
;MHKKPFLMKLIVCVLPIFAAALVYIFKNYIYNLSTHFPACPIYNYFGIYCPGCGNTRSVQNLLNGDMLGSLKYNITPVFFIIVGAFAYLELIFYIFGLPARILPRNKRFWAVVIFIFLLYFIIRNFIPLY
;
A
#
# COMPACT_ATOMS: atom_id res chain seq x y z
N MET A 1 -4.03 19.13 -29.71
CA MET A 1 -3.60 18.13 -28.71
C MET A 1 -2.09 18.13 -28.63
N HIS A 2 -1.50 18.69 -27.57
CA HIS A 2 -0.04 18.73 -27.43
C HIS A 2 0.47 17.30 -27.20
N LYS A 3 1.22 16.72 -28.15
CA LYS A 3 1.87 15.42 -27.95
C LYS A 3 2.76 15.52 -26.72
N LYS A 4 2.55 14.64 -25.74
CA LYS A 4 3.44 14.55 -24.57
C LYS A 4 4.86 14.20 -25.04
N PRO A 5 5.90 14.79 -24.44
CA PRO A 5 7.28 14.56 -24.87
C PRO A 5 7.66 13.09 -24.69
N PHE A 6 8.50 12.57 -25.61
CA PHE A 6 9.03 11.20 -25.53
C PHE A 6 9.66 10.90 -24.17
N LEU A 7 10.35 11.89 -23.59
CA LEU A 7 10.96 11.80 -22.26
C LEU A 7 9.95 11.43 -21.16
N MET A 8 8.72 11.97 -21.18
CA MET A 8 7.69 11.63 -20.19
C MET A 8 7.27 10.16 -20.27
N LYS A 9 7.15 9.61 -21.49
CA LYS A 9 6.82 8.20 -21.69
C LYS A 9 7.93 7.30 -21.13
N LEU A 10 9.18 7.65 -21.41
CA LEU A 10 10.33 6.92 -20.90
C LEU A 10 10.37 6.94 -19.36
N ILE A 11 10.23 8.11 -18.75
CA ILE A 11 10.24 8.27 -17.28
C ILE A 11 9.18 7.38 -16.62
N VAL A 12 7.95 7.38 -17.13
CA VAL A 12 6.85 6.62 -16.52
C VAL A 12 7.01 5.10 -16.70
N CYS A 13 7.69 4.63 -17.74
CA CYS A 13 8.00 3.20 -17.84
C CYS A 13 9.18 2.78 -16.93
N VAL A 14 10.19 3.64 -16.79
CA VAL A 14 11.44 3.31 -16.08
C VAL A 14 11.32 3.49 -14.56
N LEU A 15 10.61 4.53 -14.11
CA LEU A 15 10.48 4.88 -12.70
C LEU A 15 10.00 3.73 -11.78
N PRO A 16 8.95 2.94 -12.12
CA PRO A 16 8.48 1.89 -11.23
C PRO A 16 9.47 0.72 -11.15
N ILE A 17 10.17 0.41 -12.25
CA ILE A 17 11.21 -0.61 -12.29
C ILE A 17 12.38 -0.19 -11.39
N PHE A 18 12.80 1.07 -11.51
CA PHE A 18 13.85 1.62 -10.67
C PHE A 18 13.46 1.64 -9.19
N ALA A 19 12.24 2.08 -8.86
CA ALA A 19 11.73 2.07 -7.49
C ALA A 19 11.65 0.65 -6.90
N ALA A 20 11.16 -0.33 -7.68
CA ALA A 20 11.12 -1.74 -7.25
C ALA A 20 12.52 -2.31 -7.04
N ALA A 21 13.48 -1.99 -7.92
CA ALA A 21 14.87 -2.40 -7.76
C ALA A 21 15.49 -1.81 -6.48
N LEU A 22 15.26 -0.52 -6.20
CA LEU A 22 15.71 0.11 -4.95
C LEU A 22 15.10 -0.58 -3.73
N VAL A 23 13.78 -0.81 -3.71
CA VAL A 23 13.12 -1.50 -2.60
C VAL A 23 13.70 -2.91 -2.41
N TYR A 24 13.96 -3.64 -3.50
CA TYR A 24 14.55 -4.98 -3.43
C TYR A 24 15.99 -4.96 -2.87
N ILE A 25 16.84 -4.04 -3.36
CA ILE A 25 18.23 -3.89 -2.92
C ILE A 25 18.28 -3.50 -1.43
N PHE A 26 17.43 -2.56 -1.01
CA PHE A 26 17.41 -2.04 0.35
C PHE A 26 16.48 -2.81 1.30
N LYS A 27 15.84 -3.91 0.86
CA LYS A 27 14.81 -4.61 1.66
C LYS A 27 15.30 -5.02 3.04
N ASN A 28 16.54 -5.52 3.14
CA ASN A 28 17.12 -5.97 4.40
C ASN A 28 17.40 -4.79 5.33
N TYR A 29 17.84 -3.66 4.78
CA TYR A 29 18.04 -2.43 5.55
C TYR A 29 16.71 -1.88 6.08
N ILE A 30 15.67 -1.83 5.24
CA ILE A 30 14.31 -1.41 5.63
C ILE A 30 13.74 -2.34 6.71
N TYR A 31 13.91 -3.65 6.52
CA TYR A 31 13.47 -4.66 7.50
C TYR A 31 14.19 -4.45 8.83
N ASN A 32 15.52 -4.35 8.83
CA ASN A 32 16.30 -4.11 10.05
C ASN A 32 15.93 -2.79 10.72
N LEU A 33 15.65 -1.72 9.97
CA LEU A 33 15.19 -0.47 10.58
C LEU A 33 13.85 -0.65 11.30
N SER A 34 12.94 -1.44 10.72
CA SER A 34 11.62 -1.70 11.29
C SER A 34 11.65 -2.54 12.58
N THR A 35 12.69 -3.35 12.81
CA THR A 35 12.84 -4.13 14.05
C THR A 35 13.31 -3.28 15.24
N HIS A 36 13.83 -2.08 14.98
CA HIS A 36 14.25 -1.12 16.01
C HIS A 36 13.12 -0.18 16.45
N PHE A 37 11.90 -0.35 15.93
CA PHE A 37 10.77 0.46 16.35
C PHE A 37 10.36 0.13 17.81
N PRO A 38 10.01 1.15 18.61
CA PRO A 38 9.62 0.94 19.99
C PRO A 38 8.34 0.09 20.07
N ALA A 39 8.14 -0.55 21.23
CA ALA A 39 6.91 -1.27 21.51
C ALA A 39 5.69 -0.34 21.37
N CYS A 40 4.60 -0.89 20.83
CA CYS A 40 3.38 -0.16 20.55
C CYS A 40 2.67 0.23 21.86
N PRO A 41 2.57 1.52 22.23
CA PRO A 41 2.00 1.91 23.52
C PRO A 41 0.52 1.50 23.63
N ILE A 42 -0.24 1.63 22.53
CA ILE A 42 -1.65 1.25 22.49
C ILE A 42 -1.84 -0.25 22.78
N TYR A 43 -0.99 -1.08 22.19
CA TYR A 43 -1.03 -2.52 22.44
C TYR A 43 -0.62 -2.84 23.88
N ASN A 44 0.41 -2.16 24.40
CA ASN A 44 0.89 -2.39 25.76
C ASN A 44 -0.14 -2.01 26.83
N TYR A 45 -0.88 -0.90 26.63
CA TYR A 45 -1.87 -0.43 27.61
C TYR A 45 -3.25 -1.06 27.44
N PHE A 46 -3.69 -1.31 26.20
CA PHE A 46 -5.06 -1.72 25.90
C PHE A 46 -5.18 -3.12 25.30
N GLY A 47 -4.08 -3.77 24.90
CA GLY A 47 -4.10 -5.06 24.20
C GLY A 47 -4.62 -4.98 22.76
N ILE A 48 -4.79 -3.77 22.21
CA ILE A 48 -5.41 -3.51 20.91
C ILE A 48 -4.32 -3.20 19.87
N TYR A 49 -4.40 -3.81 18.71
CA TYR A 49 -3.56 -3.51 17.56
C TYR A 49 -4.06 -2.24 16.86
N CYS A 50 -3.26 -1.17 16.93
CA CYS A 50 -3.50 0.03 16.15
C CYS A 50 -3.13 -0.19 14.66
N PRO A 51 -3.70 0.60 13.73
CA PRO A 51 -3.41 0.46 12.31
C PRO A 51 -1.92 0.61 11.99
N GLY A 52 -1.19 1.42 12.75
CA GLY A 52 0.25 1.62 12.60
C GLY A 52 1.06 0.34 12.84
N CYS A 53 0.96 -0.24 14.04
CA CYS A 53 1.73 -1.42 14.44
C CYS A 53 1.38 -2.64 13.56
N GLY A 54 0.11 -2.80 13.16
CA GLY A 54 -0.31 -3.84 12.21
C GLY A 54 0.25 -3.63 10.80
N ASN A 55 0.31 -2.38 10.31
CA ASN A 55 0.89 -2.07 9.00
C ASN A 55 2.39 -2.37 8.96
N THR A 56 3.14 -2.04 10.01
CA THR A 56 4.57 -2.35 10.08
C THR A 56 4.82 -3.85 9.90
N ARG A 57 4.09 -4.70 10.66
CA ARG A 57 4.21 -6.16 10.54
C ARG A 57 3.76 -6.66 9.16
N SER A 58 2.70 -6.09 8.61
CA SER A 58 2.25 -6.43 7.26
C SER A 58 3.31 -6.13 6.19
N VAL A 59 3.98 -4.98 6.28
CA VAL A 59 5.08 -4.60 5.37
C VAL A 59 6.31 -5.50 5.57
N GLN A 60 6.66 -5.85 6.81
CA GLN A 60 7.74 -6.80 7.09
C GLN A 60 7.53 -8.14 6.38
N ASN A 61 6.30 -8.65 6.38
CA ASN A 61 5.94 -9.87 5.67
C ASN A 61 6.04 -9.68 4.14
N LEU A 62 5.58 -8.55 3.60
CA LEU A 62 5.75 -8.24 2.16
C LEU A 62 7.23 -8.17 1.74
N LEU A 63 8.11 -7.58 2.56
CA LEU A 63 9.54 -7.50 2.28
C LEU A 63 10.21 -8.89 2.23
N ASN A 64 9.68 -9.85 2.99
CA ASN A 64 10.11 -11.24 3.00
C ASN A 64 9.40 -12.12 1.95
N GLY A 65 8.45 -11.56 1.19
CA GLY A 65 7.67 -12.29 0.19
C GLY A 65 6.49 -13.08 0.76
N ASP A 66 6.15 -12.93 2.03
CA ASP A 66 4.98 -13.56 2.65
C ASP A 66 3.72 -12.69 2.48
N MET A 67 3.00 -12.94 1.39
CA MET A 67 1.72 -12.28 1.10
C MET A 67 0.62 -12.67 2.09
N LEU A 68 0.57 -13.93 2.51
CA LEU A 68 -0.49 -14.41 3.41
C LEU A 68 -0.29 -13.85 4.81
N GLY A 69 0.94 -13.88 5.32
CA GLY A 69 1.31 -13.23 6.58
C GLY A 69 1.02 -11.73 6.54
N SER A 70 1.32 -11.06 5.43
CA SER A 70 1.00 -9.64 5.26
C SER A 70 -0.50 -9.34 5.44
N LEU A 71 -1.36 -10.12 4.79
CA LEU A 71 -2.82 -9.97 4.88
C LEU A 71 -3.36 -10.29 6.28
N LYS A 72 -2.80 -11.32 6.94
CA LYS A 72 -3.13 -11.64 8.34
C LYS A 72 -2.85 -10.47 9.27
N TYR A 73 -1.71 -9.78 9.09
CA TYR A 73 -1.33 -8.65 9.94
C TYR A 73 -2.03 -7.34 9.61
N ASN A 74 -2.28 -7.03 8.34
CA ASN A 74 -3.15 -5.94 7.92
C ASN A 74 -3.34 -5.97 6.40
N ILE A 75 -4.58 -5.91 5.89
CA ILE A 75 -4.82 -5.75 4.44
C ILE A 75 -4.41 -4.38 3.89
N THR A 76 -4.28 -3.38 4.77
CA THR A 76 -4.11 -1.97 4.37
C THR A 76 -2.93 -1.72 3.42
N PRO A 77 -1.70 -2.23 3.65
CA PRO A 77 -0.59 -2.02 2.72
C PRO A 77 -0.85 -2.63 1.34
N VAL A 78 -1.43 -3.84 1.29
CA VAL A 78 -1.79 -4.51 0.03
C VAL A 78 -2.85 -3.71 -0.73
N PHE A 79 -3.86 -3.19 -0.04
CA PHE A 79 -4.88 -2.32 -0.62
C PHE A 79 -4.26 -1.06 -1.26
N PHE A 80 -3.35 -0.38 -0.57
CA PHE A 80 -2.68 0.81 -1.10
C PHE A 80 -1.78 0.48 -2.30
N ILE A 81 -1.11 -0.67 -2.32
CA ILE A 81 -0.35 -1.13 -3.49
C ILE A 81 -1.28 -1.28 -4.70
N ILE A 82 -2.45 -1.91 -4.52
CA ILE A 82 -3.42 -2.12 -5.61
C ILE A 82 -3.99 -0.78 -6.12
N VAL A 83 -4.44 0.09 -5.22
CA VAL A 83 -4.97 1.42 -5.59
C VAL A 83 -3.89 2.26 -6.27
N GLY A 84 -2.66 2.24 -5.74
CA GLY A 84 -1.51 2.93 -6.32
C GLY A 84 -1.17 2.40 -7.71
N ALA A 85 -1.20 1.08 -7.91
CA ALA A 85 -0.97 0.46 -9.22
C ALA A 85 -2.04 0.90 -10.24
N PHE A 86 -3.33 0.91 -9.86
CA PHE A 86 -4.39 1.40 -10.76
C PHE A 86 -4.28 2.90 -11.04
N ALA A 87 -3.94 3.72 -10.05
CA ALA A 87 -3.66 5.15 -10.26
C ALA A 87 -2.49 5.35 -11.25
N TYR A 88 -1.44 4.54 -11.11
CA TYR A 88 -0.28 4.59 -11.98
C TYR A 88 -0.60 4.12 -13.41
N LEU A 89 -1.40 3.08 -13.56
CA LEU A 89 -1.87 2.60 -14.87
C LEU A 89 -2.71 3.66 -15.60
N GLU A 90 -3.58 4.38 -14.88
CA GLU A 90 -4.28 5.53 -15.48
C GLU A 90 -3.34 6.64 -15.92
N LEU A 91 -2.29 6.93 -15.14
CA LEU A 91 -1.27 7.90 -15.51
C LEU A 91 -0.55 7.48 -16.80
N ILE A 92 -0.21 6.20 -16.93
CA ILE A 92 0.34 5.62 -18.16
C ILE A 92 -0.65 5.88 -19.31
N PHE A 93 -1.89 5.43 -19.20
CA PHE A 93 -2.88 5.60 -20.26
C PHE A 93 -3.06 7.06 -20.67
N TYR A 94 -3.14 7.98 -19.69
CA TYR A 94 -3.21 9.41 -19.95
C TYR A 94 -2.01 9.94 -20.74
N ILE A 95 -0.79 9.55 -20.40
CA ILE A 95 0.44 9.98 -21.11
C ILE A 95 0.50 9.42 -22.53
N PHE A 96 -0.02 8.22 -22.74
CA PHE A 96 -0.10 7.58 -24.05
C PHE A 96 -1.32 8.04 -24.88
N GLY A 97 -2.19 8.89 -24.32
CA GLY A 97 -3.37 9.42 -25.01
C GLY A 97 -4.53 8.42 -25.10
N LEU A 98 -4.51 7.38 -24.28
CA LEU A 98 -5.55 6.37 -24.19
C LEU A 98 -6.63 6.81 -23.19
N PRO A 99 -7.93 6.73 -23.54
CA PRO A 99 -9.00 7.07 -22.61
C PRO A 99 -9.21 5.92 -21.62
N ALA A 100 -8.64 6.05 -20.42
CA ALA A 100 -8.85 5.09 -19.34
C ALA A 100 -9.21 5.77 -18.01
N ARG A 101 -10.21 5.21 -17.34
CA ARG A 101 -10.65 5.59 -15.99
C ARG A 101 -10.96 4.30 -15.23
N ILE A 102 -9.98 3.81 -14.49
CA ILE A 102 -9.98 2.61 -13.66
C ILE A 102 -10.52 2.91 -12.26
N LEU A 103 -10.04 3.96 -11.59
CA LEU A 103 -10.41 4.35 -10.25
C LEU A 103 -11.74 5.14 -10.22
N PRO A 104 -12.63 4.87 -9.24
CA PRO A 104 -13.85 5.64 -9.10
C PRO A 104 -13.59 7.12 -8.79
N ARG A 105 -14.26 8.03 -9.51
CA ARG A 105 -14.23 9.49 -9.23
C ARG A 105 -15.30 9.94 -8.23
N ASN A 106 -16.20 9.04 -7.84
CA ASN A 106 -17.30 9.35 -6.94
C ASN A 106 -16.79 9.47 -5.50
N LYS A 107 -16.96 10.65 -4.88
CA LYS A 107 -16.59 10.87 -3.47
C LYS A 107 -17.31 9.91 -2.51
N ARG A 108 -18.55 9.53 -2.83
CA ARG A 108 -19.33 8.58 -2.00
C ARG A 108 -18.68 7.21 -1.98
N PHE A 109 -18.10 6.76 -3.09
CA PHE A 109 -17.37 5.48 -3.15
C PHE A 109 -16.21 5.48 -2.14
N TRP A 110 -15.37 6.51 -2.18
CA TRP A 110 -14.23 6.61 -1.26
C TRP A 110 -14.66 6.83 0.19
N ALA A 111 -15.76 7.55 0.44
CA ALA A 111 -16.33 7.67 1.78
C ALA A 111 -16.77 6.30 2.33
N VAL A 112 -17.42 5.47 1.50
CA VAL A 112 -17.81 4.10 1.87
C VAL A 112 -16.58 3.22 2.11
N VAL A 113 -15.55 3.30 1.26
CA VAL A 113 -14.30 2.57 1.47
C VAL A 113 -13.65 2.96 2.79
N ILE A 114 -13.52 4.26 3.08
CA ILE A 114 -12.98 4.76 4.35
C ILE A 114 -13.80 4.24 5.53
N PHE A 115 -15.13 4.31 5.44
CA PHE A 115 -16.03 3.79 6.47
C PHE A 115 -15.83 2.29 6.72
N ILE A 116 -15.72 1.49 5.65
CA ILE A 116 -15.40 0.06 5.74
C ILE A 116 -14.04 -0.17 6.42
N PHE A 117 -13.02 0.62 6.08
CA PHE A 117 -11.71 0.53 6.72
C PHE A 117 -11.75 0.87 8.21
N LEU A 118 -12.52 1.90 8.61
CA LEU A 118 -12.72 2.25 10.01
C LEU A 118 -13.39 1.09 10.77
N LEU A 119 -14.45 0.51 10.21
CA LEU A 119 -15.09 -0.67 10.79
C LEU A 119 -14.13 -1.86 10.87
N TYR A 120 -13.38 -2.13 9.80
CA TYR A 120 -12.37 -3.18 9.77
C TYR A 120 -11.32 -3.01 10.87
N PHE A 121 -10.81 -1.79 11.10
CA PHE A 121 -9.83 -1.53 12.16
C PHE A 121 -10.38 -1.79 13.56
N ILE A 122 -11.68 -1.64 13.77
CA ILE A 122 -12.33 -1.99 15.04
C ILE A 122 -12.53 -3.50 15.11
N ILE A 123 -13.23 -4.07 14.13
CA ILE A 123 -13.66 -5.48 14.10
C ILE A 123 -12.46 -6.43 14.20
N ARG A 124 -11.38 -6.14 13.49
CA ARG A 124 -10.19 -7.00 13.45
C ARG A 124 -9.50 -7.20 14.79
N ASN A 125 -9.74 -6.32 15.76
CA ASN A 125 -9.17 -6.45 17.10
C ASN A 125 -9.91 -7.49 17.95
N PHE A 126 -11.13 -7.87 17.55
CA PHE A 126 -11.97 -8.85 18.25
C PHE A 126 -12.06 -10.19 17.53
N ILE A 127 -11.60 -10.26 16.28
CA ILE A 127 -11.55 -11.51 15.51
C ILE A 127 -10.12 -12.05 15.57
N PRO A 128 -9.85 -13.10 16.37
CA PRO A 128 -8.56 -13.78 16.30
C PRO A 128 -8.44 -14.48 14.95
N LEU A 129 -7.69 -13.87 14.04
CA LEU A 129 -7.19 -14.54 12.85
C LEU A 129 -5.99 -15.39 13.29
N TYR A 130 -6.25 -16.66 13.57
CA TYR A 130 -5.35 -17.69 14.10
C TYR A 130 -3.95 -17.72 13.44
#